data_AF-A0A8H5RPK4-F1
#
_entry.id   AF-A0A8H5RPK4-F1
#
_cell.length_a   1.000
_cell.length_b   1.000
_cell.length_c   1.000
_cell.angle_alpha   90.00
_cell.angle_beta   90.00
_cell.angle_gamma   90.00
#
_symmetry.space_group_name_H-M   'P 1'
#
loop_
_entity.id
_entity.type
_entity.pdbx_description
1 polymer ?
#
loop_
_entity_poly.entity_id
_entity_poly.type
_entity_poly.pdbx_seq_one_letter_code
_entity_poly.pdbx_strand_id
1 'polypeptide(L)'
;MALNLHIPPCIRSPAEPQHSPPADKPLRIQIEGPLSSINKLLPGVDWQLEGVFRPSLQAAGPELARLAFQTIYGHDIRPEIDGDMVVRDEYLGWVQEDPRPWTIDYYGVTFDHLVPAGERDPEVLQINIIEMEEDEGAYAKEHLPFAVDPAEYSGTKYFVDVL
;
A
#
# COMPACT_ATOMS: atom_id res chain seq x y z
N MET A 1 13.04 12.66 3.93
CA MET A 1 11.74 13.30 3.62
C MET A 1 10.83 12.23 3.08
N ALA A 2 9.53 12.24 3.41
CA ALA A 2 8.58 11.25 2.92
C ALA A 2 8.36 11.43 1.41
N LEU A 3 8.36 10.32 0.67
CA LEU A 3 7.95 10.31 -0.74
C LEU A 3 6.43 10.20 -0.84
N ASN A 4 5.88 10.68 -1.96
CA ASN A 4 4.45 10.58 -2.20
C ASN A 4 4.10 9.22 -2.81
N LEU A 5 2.99 8.63 -2.36
CA LEU A 5 2.37 7.50 -3.06
C LEU A 5 1.67 8.01 -4.32
N HIS A 6 1.92 7.40 -5.48
CA HIS A 6 1.32 7.81 -6.74
C HIS A 6 0.61 6.63 -7.42
N ILE A 7 -0.70 6.80 -7.62
CA ILE A 7 -1.51 5.89 -8.42
C ILE A 7 -1.62 6.49 -9.84
N PRO A 8 -1.11 5.82 -10.88
CA PRO A 8 -1.21 6.30 -12.25
C PRO A 8 -2.66 6.30 -12.74
N PRO A 9 -3.01 7.15 -13.72
CA PRO A 9 -4.33 7.10 -14.34
C PRO A 9 -4.53 5.76 -15.08
N CYS A 10 -5.78 5.34 -15.22
CA CYS A 10 -6.12 4.15 -15.99
C CYS A 10 -5.63 4.25 -17.44
N ILE A 11 -4.89 3.24 -17.89
CA ILE A 11 -4.37 3.16 -19.26
C ILE A 11 -5.45 2.78 -20.30
N ARG A 12 -6.60 2.29 -19.85
CA ARG A 12 -7.70 1.84 -20.72
C ARG A 12 -8.56 3.01 -21.16
N SER A 13 -9.12 2.92 -22.37
CA SER A 13 -10.07 3.88 -22.91
C SER A 13 -11.35 3.16 -23.37
N PRO A 14 -12.50 3.35 -22.68
CA PRO A 14 -12.68 4.22 -21.51
C PRO A 14 -11.95 3.69 -20.27
N ALA A 15 -11.69 4.59 -19.31
CA ALA A 15 -11.08 4.21 -18.03
C ALA A 15 -11.96 3.20 -17.29
N GLU A 16 -11.34 2.22 -16.65
CA GLU A 16 -12.06 1.27 -15.82
C GLU A 16 -12.58 1.97 -14.56
N PRO A 17 -13.90 1.94 -14.28
CA PRO A 17 -14.50 2.63 -13.14
C PRO A 17 -13.92 2.20 -11.78
N GLN A 18 -13.26 1.05 -11.72
CA GLN A 18 -12.70 0.47 -10.50
C GLN A 18 -11.29 1.00 -10.17
N HIS A 19 -10.59 1.62 -11.12
CA HIS A 19 -9.23 2.18 -10.87
C HIS A 19 -9.27 3.46 -10.00
N SER A 20 -10.44 4.07 -9.85
CA SER A 20 -10.68 5.18 -8.92
C SER A 20 -12.05 4.95 -8.27
N PRO A 21 -12.12 4.13 -7.21
CA PRO A 21 -13.38 3.73 -6.63
C PRO A 21 -14.17 4.96 -6.15
N PRO A 22 -15.50 4.97 -6.33
CA PRO A 22 -16.34 6.03 -5.78
C PRO A 22 -16.16 6.15 -4.25
N ALA A 23 -16.18 7.39 -3.74
CA ALA A 23 -15.95 7.69 -2.33
C ALA A 23 -17.08 7.23 -1.38
N ASP A 24 -18.19 6.73 -1.94
CA ASP A 24 -19.33 6.18 -1.20
C ASP A 24 -19.44 4.65 -1.36
N LYS A 25 -18.50 4.03 -2.08
CA LYS A 25 -18.49 2.59 -2.33
C LYS A 25 -17.81 1.83 -1.18
N PRO A 26 -18.52 0.91 -0.50
CA PRO A 26 -17.89 0.00 0.45
C PRO A 26 -16.81 -0.85 -0.23
N LEU A 27 -15.60 -0.83 0.30
CA LEU A 27 -14.45 -1.50 -0.31
C LEU A 27 -13.44 -1.91 0.76
N ARG A 28 -12.91 -3.13 0.64
CA ARG A 28 -11.72 -3.56 1.37
C ARG A 28 -10.49 -3.24 0.52
N ILE A 29 -9.52 -2.56 1.09
CA ILE A 29 -8.31 -2.15 0.38
C ILE A 29 -7.12 -2.86 0.99
N GLN A 30 -6.30 -3.45 0.13
CA GLN A 30 -5.05 -4.08 0.47
C GLN A 30 -3.94 -3.33 -0.25
N ILE A 31 -3.03 -2.72 0.52
CA ILE A 31 -1.83 -2.10 -0.03
C ILE A 31 -0.61 -2.81 0.51
N GLU A 32 0.28 -3.23 -0.39
CA GLU A 32 1.46 -3.99 -0.04
C GLU A 32 2.65 -3.72 -0.97
N GLY A 33 3.85 -4.01 -0.51
CA GLY A 33 5.06 -3.79 -1.29
C GLY A 33 6.35 -4.06 -0.52
N PRO A 34 7.50 -3.87 -1.20
CA PRO A 34 8.80 -4.01 -0.56
C PRO A 34 8.97 -3.03 0.60
N LEU A 35 9.52 -3.52 1.72
CA LEU A 35 9.74 -2.74 2.93
C LEU A 35 10.67 -1.54 2.66
N SER A 36 11.63 -1.70 1.74
CA SER A 36 12.51 -0.61 1.30
C SER A 36 11.74 0.59 0.72
N SER A 37 10.66 0.32 -0.03
CA SER A 37 9.78 1.36 -0.59
C SER A 37 8.89 1.98 0.47
N ILE A 38 8.30 1.14 1.34
CA ILE A 38 7.40 1.59 2.41
C ILE A 38 8.15 2.47 3.43
N ASN A 39 9.40 2.14 3.73
CA ASN A 39 10.28 2.97 4.57
C ASN A 39 10.50 4.38 4.01
N LYS A 40 10.57 4.52 2.69
CA LYS A 40 10.76 5.81 2.02
C LYS A 40 9.45 6.60 1.94
N LEU A 41 8.29 5.92 1.91
CA LEU A 41 6.96 6.54 2.08
C LEU A 41 6.74 7.04 3.51
N LEU A 42 7.17 6.27 4.51
CA LEU A 42 6.95 6.54 5.93
C LEU A 42 8.28 6.67 6.70
N PRO A 43 9.15 7.64 6.35
CA PRO A 43 10.45 7.76 6.98
C PRO A 43 10.29 8.21 8.43
N GLY A 44 10.71 7.35 9.37
CA GLY A 44 10.65 7.62 10.81
C GLY A 44 9.63 6.77 11.56
N VAL A 45 8.95 5.83 10.89
CA VAL A 45 8.21 4.78 11.58
C VAL A 45 9.17 3.68 12.01
N ASP A 46 9.21 3.40 13.30
CA ASP A 46 10.00 2.30 13.86
C ASP A 46 9.28 0.96 13.67
N TRP A 47 10.00 -0.01 13.12
CA TRP A 47 9.52 -1.37 12.94
C TRP A 47 9.84 -2.21 14.16
N GLN A 48 8.81 -2.77 14.78
CA GLN A 48 8.98 -3.67 15.93
C GLN A 48 9.18 -5.10 15.43
N LEU A 49 10.44 -5.44 15.13
CA LEU A 49 10.85 -6.74 14.57
C LEU A 49 11.24 -7.77 15.65
N GLU A 50 11.55 -7.32 16.86
CA GLU A 50 12.04 -8.17 17.96
C GLU A 50 10.95 -8.46 19.00
N GLY A 51 10.78 -9.73 19.38
CA GLY A 51 10.06 -10.11 20.60
C GLY A 51 9.01 -11.22 20.47
N VAL A 52 8.69 -11.84 21.62
CA VAL A 52 7.60 -12.83 21.81
C VAL A 52 6.22 -12.16 21.80
N PHE A 53 6.17 -10.85 22.04
CA PHE A 53 4.97 -10.02 22.06
C PHE A 53 5.07 -8.94 20.98
N ARG A 54 4.65 -9.28 19.77
CA ARG A 54 4.40 -8.27 18.74
C ARG A 54 3.10 -7.53 19.09
N PRO A 55 3.00 -6.22 18.87
CA PRO A 55 1.69 -5.57 18.87
C PRO A 55 0.77 -6.26 17.86
N SER A 56 -0.54 -6.14 18.05
CA SER A 56 -1.50 -6.65 17.06
C SER A 56 -1.38 -5.94 15.71
N LEU A 57 -0.84 -4.70 15.69
CA LEU A 57 -0.61 -3.87 14.50
C LEU A 57 0.68 -3.06 14.69
N GLN A 58 1.56 -3.02 13.68
CA GLN A 58 2.73 -2.15 13.64
C GLN A 58 2.28 -0.69 13.57
N ALA A 59 3.13 0.23 14.03
CA ALA A 59 2.87 1.66 13.86
C ALA A 59 2.75 2.07 12.38
N ALA A 60 3.38 1.31 11.47
CA ALA A 60 3.35 1.53 10.04
C ALA A 60 1.98 1.24 9.40
N GLY A 61 1.19 0.30 9.94
CA GLY A 61 -0.05 -0.13 9.31
C GLY A 61 -1.07 1.00 9.19
N PRO A 62 -1.45 1.66 10.30
CA PRO A 62 -2.37 2.80 10.24
C PRO A 62 -1.87 3.97 9.38
N GLU A 63 -0.56 4.25 9.38
CA GLU A 63 0.02 5.33 8.58
C GLU A 63 0.00 4.99 7.08
N LEU A 64 0.33 3.75 6.70
CA LEU A 64 0.25 3.30 5.32
C LEU A 64 -1.19 3.26 4.82
N ALA A 65 -2.13 2.80 5.65
CA ALA A 65 -3.56 2.80 5.34
C ALA A 65 -4.06 4.23 5.11
N ARG A 66 -3.69 5.18 5.98
CA ARG A 66 -4.07 6.60 5.82
C ARG A 66 -3.49 7.21 4.56
N LEU A 67 -2.22 6.93 4.25
CA LEU A 67 -1.58 7.42 3.03
C LEU A 67 -2.29 6.88 1.77
N ALA A 68 -2.59 5.58 1.75
CA ALA A 68 -3.35 4.96 0.67
C ALA A 68 -4.75 5.58 0.53
N PHE A 69 -5.48 5.71 1.64
CA PHE A 69 -6.79 6.33 1.70
C PHE A 69 -6.79 7.75 1.09
N GLN A 70 -5.87 8.61 1.56
CA GLN A 70 -5.75 9.98 1.06
C GLN A 70 -5.41 10.03 -0.43
N THR A 71 -4.59 9.09 -0.90
CA THR A 71 -4.20 9.01 -2.32
C THR A 71 -5.37 8.56 -3.20
N ILE A 72 -6.20 7.63 -2.73
CA ILE A 72 -7.36 7.10 -3.46
C ILE A 72 -8.50 8.13 -3.50
N TYR A 73 -8.85 8.70 -2.34
CA TYR A 73 -10.06 9.52 -2.18
C TYR A 73 -9.80 11.03 -2.23
N GLY A 74 -8.53 11.46 -2.17
CA GLY A 74 -8.14 12.87 -2.29
C GLY A 74 -8.47 13.73 -1.06
N HIS A 75 -8.81 13.12 0.08
CA HIS A 75 -9.08 13.82 1.34
C HIS A 75 -8.63 12.99 2.56
N ASP A 76 -8.56 13.64 3.72
CA ASP A 76 -8.22 12.97 4.98
C ASP A 76 -9.41 12.21 5.58
N ILE A 77 -9.15 11.29 6.50
CA ILE A 77 -10.18 10.48 7.18
C ILE A 77 -11.09 11.40 7.98
N ARG A 78 -12.40 11.20 7.84
CA ARG A 78 -13.45 11.98 8.50
C ARG A 78 -13.96 11.22 9.74
N PRO A 79 -13.63 11.68 10.96
CA PRO A 79 -14.02 10.97 12.18
C PRO A 79 -15.54 10.94 12.42
N GLU A 80 -16.30 11.82 11.77
CA GLU A 80 -17.76 11.86 11.83
C GLU A 80 -18.46 10.78 10.98
N ILE A 81 -17.72 10.10 10.10
CA ILE A 81 -18.25 9.03 9.27
C ILE A 81 -17.82 7.68 9.85
N ASP A 82 -18.82 6.92 10.31
CA ASP A 82 -18.56 5.57 10.81
C ASP A 82 -18.03 4.69 9.69
N GLY A 83 -16.91 4.01 9.95
CA GLY A 83 -16.25 3.17 8.97
C GLY A 83 -15.53 3.91 7.83
N ASP A 84 -15.27 5.22 7.92
CA ASP A 84 -14.54 5.94 6.84
C ASP A 84 -13.17 5.28 6.55
N MET A 85 -12.47 4.83 7.59
CA MET A 85 -11.33 3.92 7.44
C MET A 85 -11.19 3.04 8.68
N VAL A 86 -11.12 1.72 8.50
CA VAL A 86 -10.92 0.75 9.60
C VAL A 86 -9.80 -0.22 9.25
N VAL A 87 -8.66 -0.12 9.91
CA VAL A 87 -7.56 -1.08 9.75
C VAL A 87 -8.00 -2.46 10.26
N ARG A 88 -7.73 -3.50 9.46
CA ARG A 88 -8.17 -4.87 9.73
C ARG A 88 -7.02 -5.80 10.06
N ASP A 89 -5.97 -5.76 9.24
CA ASP A 89 -4.90 -6.74 9.31
C ASP A 89 -3.61 -6.19 8.69
N GLU A 90 -2.50 -6.86 8.96
CA GLU A 90 -1.19 -6.55 8.41
C GLU A 90 -0.50 -7.82 7.90
N TYR A 91 0.16 -7.68 6.76
CA TYR A 91 0.98 -8.73 6.18
C TYR A 91 2.47 -8.39 6.38
N LEU A 92 3.23 -9.36 6.89
CA LEU A 92 4.67 -9.26 7.11
C LEU A 92 5.34 -10.38 6.32
N GLY A 93 5.93 -10.04 5.17
CA GLY A 93 6.76 -10.94 4.38
C GLY A 93 8.15 -11.06 5.00
N TRP A 94 8.44 -12.23 5.55
CA TRP A 94 9.71 -12.50 6.23
C TRP A 94 10.69 -13.17 5.27
N VAL A 95 11.91 -12.67 5.23
CA VAL A 95 13.03 -13.32 4.56
C VAL A 95 14.06 -13.79 5.59
N GLN A 96 14.60 -14.98 5.31
CA GLN A 96 15.68 -15.55 6.08
C GLN A 96 16.99 -15.34 5.32
N GLU A 97 17.79 -14.37 5.76
CA GLU A 97 19.19 -14.29 5.38
C GLU A 97 20.01 -15.09 6.41
N ASP A 98 20.78 -16.07 5.96
CA ASP A 98 21.68 -16.85 6.82
C ASP A 98 23.06 -16.17 6.85
N PRO A 99 23.64 -15.85 8.04
CA PRO A 99 23.13 -16.09 9.38
C PRO A 99 22.25 -14.95 9.91
N ARG A 100 21.25 -15.33 10.73
CA ARG A 100 20.32 -14.49 11.53
C ARG A 100 20.83 -13.06 11.81
N PRO A 101 19.94 -12.05 11.79
CA PRO A 101 18.50 -12.14 12.11
C PRO A 101 17.54 -12.28 10.92
N TRP A 102 16.30 -12.74 11.21
CA TRP A 102 15.19 -12.66 10.26
C TRP A 102 14.85 -11.19 10.00
N THR A 103 14.74 -10.83 8.73
CA THR A 103 14.36 -9.48 8.31
C THR A 103 13.01 -9.55 7.61
N ILE A 104 12.31 -8.42 7.60
CA ILE A 104 11.13 -8.23 6.76
C ILE A 104 11.61 -7.54 5.50
N ASP A 105 11.27 -8.07 4.35
CA ASP A 105 11.54 -7.46 3.06
C ASP A 105 10.26 -6.96 2.38
N TYR A 106 9.08 -7.37 2.88
CA TYR A 106 7.79 -7.03 2.32
C TYR A 106 6.75 -6.75 3.41
N TYR A 107 5.92 -5.73 3.20
CA TYR A 107 4.89 -5.35 4.17
C TYR A 107 3.60 -4.96 3.47
N GLY A 108 2.47 -5.24 4.11
CA GLY A 108 1.16 -4.82 3.64
C GLY A 108 0.20 -4.52 4.77
N VAL A 109 -0.81 -3.72 4.47
CA VAL A 109 -1.93 -3.43 5.38
C VAL A 109 -3.25 -3.61 4.65
N THR A 110 -4.21 -4.22 5.33
CA THR A 110 -5.60 -4.32 4.89
C THR A 110 -6.46 -3.38 5.73
N PHE A 111 -7.28 -2.55 5.08
CA PHE A 111 -8.26 -1.71 5.74
C PHE A 111 -9.58 -1.68 4.97
N ASP A 112 -10.67 -1.42 5.68
CA ASP A 112 -11.99 -1.27 5.10
C ASP A 112 -12.34 0.22 4.98
N HIS A 113 -13.01 0.58 3.88
CA HIS A 113 -13.74 1.83 3.70
C HIS A 113 -15.24 1.51 3.57
N LEU A 114 -16.05 2.01 4.50
CA LEU A 114 -17.52 1.86 4.54
C LEU A 114 -18.05 0.41 4.49
N VAL A 115 -17.20 -0.59 4.71
CA VAL A 115 -17.60 -2.00 4.74
C VAL A 115 -18.44 -2.28 6.00
N PRO A 116 -19.67 -2.80 5.87
CA PRO A 116 -20.51 -3.12 7.02
C PRO A 116 -19.84 -4.11 7.98
N ALA A 117 -20.05 -3.89 9.29
CA ALA A 117 -19.52 -4.79 10.30
C ALA A 117 -20.06 -6.22 10.11
N GLY A 118 -19.13 -7.19 10.01
CA GLY A 118 -19.47 -8.60 9.84
C GLY A 118 -19.69 -9.04 8.40
N GLU A 119 -19.54 -8.15 7.42
CA GLU A 119 -19.42 -8.54 6.02
C GLU A 119 -18.21 -9.46 5.84
N ARG A 120 -18.43 -10.62 5.22
CA ARG A 120 -17.42 -11.69 5.09
C ARG A 120 -16.73 -11.68 3.74
N ASP A 121 -17.39 -11.16 2.71
CA ASP A 121 -16.90 -11.16 1.34
C ASP A 121 -17.09 -9.78 0.69
N PRO A 122 -16.47 -8.72 1.24
CA PRO A 122 -16.52 -7.40 0.63
C PRO A 122 -15.74 -7.41 -0.69
N GLU A 123 -16.09 -6.51 -1.59
CA GLU A 123 -15.25 -6.23 -2.75
C GLU A 123 -13.87 -5.74 -2.30
N VAL A 124 -12.82 -6.22 -2.98
CA VAL A 124 -11.42 -5.93 -2.62
C VAL A 124 -10.75 -5.13 -3.74
N LEU A 125 -10.02 -4.09 -3.35
CA LEU A 125 -9.05 -3.38 -4.18
C LEU A 125 -7.65 -3.74 -3.71
N GLN A 126 -6.86 -4.34 -4.61
CA GLN A 126 -5.45 -4.64 -4.33
C GLN A 126 -4.53 -3.62 -4.99
N ILE A 127 -3.56 -3.17 -4.21
CA ILE A 127 -2.65 -2.07 -4.53
C ILE A 127 -1.23 -2.54 -4.26
N ASN A 128 -0.45 -2.72 -5.33
CA ASN A 128 0.93 -3.19 -5.23
C ASN A 128 1.90 -2.02 -5.42
N ILE A 129 2.74 -1.73 -4.43
CA ILE A 129 3.82 -0.76 -4.51
C ILE A 129 5.00 -1.42 -5.24
N ILE A 130 5.43 -0.82 -6.34
CA ILE A 130 6.53 -1.33 -7.15
C ILE A 130 7.79 -0.50 -6.89
N GLU A 131 8.88 -1.18 -6.55
CA GLU A 131 10.21 -0.61 -6.39
C GLU A 131 10.80 -0.29 -7.79
N MET A 132 11.47 0.85 -7.93
CA MET A 132 11.98 1.34 -9.22
C MET A 132 13.48 1.71 -9.19
N GLU A 133 14.10 1.81 -8.03
CA GLU A 133 15.45 2.37 -7.87
C GLU A 133 16.55 1.30 -7.80
N GLU A 134 16.28 0.14 -7.21
CA GLU A 134 17.31 -0.85 -6.90
C GLU A 134 17.74 -1.65 -8.14
N ASP A 135 16.78 -2.02 -8.99
CA ASP A 135 16.99 -2.82 -10.21
C ASP A 135 16.63 -2.08 -11.51
N GLU A 136 16.53 -0.75 -11.43
CA GLU A 136 16.02 0.11 -12.50
C GLU A 136 14.61 -0.32 -12.98
N GLY A 137 13.73 -0.73 -12.06
CA GLY A 137 12.36 -1.11 -12.33
C GLY A 137 12.25 -2.37 -13.19
N ALA A 138 13.11 -3.38 -12.96
CA ALA A 138 13.11 -4.60 -13.76
C ALA A 138 11.76 -5.32 -13.69
N TYR A 139 11.16 -5.41 -12.50
CA TYR A 139 9.81 -5.95 -12.32
C TYR A 139 8.77 -5.20 -13.15
N ALA A 140 8.79 -3.86 -13.09
CA ALA A 140 7.86 -3.01 -13.83
C ALA A 140 8.00 -3.23 -15.36
N LYS A 141 9.23 -3.30 -15.86
CA LYS A 141 9.54 -3.52 -17.29
C LYS A 141 9.08 -4.90 -17.77
N GLU A 142 9.14 -5.92 -16.92
CA GLU A 142 8.76 -7.29 -17.26
C GLU A 142 7.25 -7.52 -17.21
N HIS A 143 6.58 -6.98 -16.19
CA HIS A 143 5.20 -7.38 -15.85
C HIS A 143 4.13 -6.33 -16.14
N LEU A 144 4.46 -5.04 -16.25
CA LEU A 144 3.44 -4.03 -16.54
C LEU A 144 3.09 -4.00 -18.05
N PRO A 145 1.81 -3.82 -18.40
CA PRO A 145 1.37 -3.77 -19.79
C PRO A 145 1.72 -2.45 -20.50
N PHE A 146 2.53 -1.59 -19.86
CA PHE A 146 2.95 -0.30 -20.38
C PHE A 146 4.37 0.04 -19.94
N ALA A 147 5.03 0.91 -20.71
CA ALA A 147 6.38 1.37 -20.39
C ALA A 147 6.34 2.36 -19.22
N VAL A 148 7.18 2.11 -18.23
CA VAL A 148 7.46 3.02 -17.12
C VAL A 148 8.92 3.44 -17.20
N ASP A 149 9.20 4.74 -17.09
CA ASP A 149 10.57 5.24 -16.97
C ASP A 149 10.91 5.34 -15.47
N PRO A 150 11.81 4.48 -14.94
CA PRO A 150 12.20 4.53 -13.52
C PRO A 150 12.75 5.89 -13.08
N ALA A 151 13.33 6.67 -14.00
CA ALA A 151 13.87 7.99 -13.70
C ALA A 151 12.79 9.00 -13.30
N GLU A 152 11.52 8.80 -13.70
CA GLU A 152 10.39 9.65 -13.29
C GLU A 152 9.97 9.42 -11.82
N TYR A 153 10.32 8.26 -11.27
CA TYR A 153 9.88 7.81 -9.94
C TYR A 153 11.01 7.93 -8.90
N SER A 154 12.27 7.91 -9.35
CA SER A 154 13.43 8.05 -8.46
C SER A 154 13.35 9.33 -7.60
N GLY A 155 13.44 9.14 -6.28
CA GLY A 155 13.48 10.20 -5.28
C GLY A 155 12.23 11.09 -5.18
N THR A 156 11.13 10.77 -5.88
CA THR A 156 9.98 11.67 -5.97
C THR A 156 8.66 11.00 -5.61
N LYS A 157 8.37 9.82 -6.18
CA LYS A 157 7.08 9.13 -6.05
C LYS A 157 7.23 7.62 -6.19
N TYR A 158 6.38 6.85 -5.52
CA TYR A 158 6.25 5.41 -5.79
C TYR A 158 5.18 5.12 -6.80
N PHE A 159 5.47 4.19 -7.68
CA PHE A 159 4.51 3.63 -8.60
C PHE A 159 3.68 2.55 -7.91
N VAL A 160 2.40 2.53 -8.25
CA VAL A 160 1.44 1.60 -7.72
C VAL A 160 0.65 0.98 -8.87
N ASP A 161 0.50 -0.34 -8.87
CA ASP A 161 -0.44 -1.03 -9.75
C ASP A 161 -1.72 -1.41 -9.01
N VAL A 162 -2.85 -1.33 -9.71
CA VAL A 162 -4.19 -1.63 -9.19
C VAL A 162 -4.73 -2.82 -9.95
N LEU A 163 -4.95 -3.93 -9.24
CA LEU A 163 -5.43 -5.20 -9.80
C LEU A 163 -6.92 -5.41 -9.55
#